data_AF-A0A853C3Q5-F1
#
_entry.id   AF-A0A853C3Q5-F1
#
_cell.length_a   1.000
_cell.length_b   1.000
_cell.length_c   1.000
_cell.angle_alpha   90.00
_cell.angle_beta   90.00
_cell.angle_gamma   90.00
#
_symmetry.space_group_name_H-M   'P 1'
#
loop_
_entity.id
_entity.type
_entity.pdbx_description
1 polymer ?
#
loop_
_entity_poly.entity_id
_entity_poly.type
_entity_poly.pdbx_seq_one_letter_code
_entity_poly.pdbx_strand_id
1 'polypeptide(L)'
;MHDQELEQVLRAGLAARAEEADTTAPVVDRARADVGRRRRTRWSMVGAAAAVTVIAGGASVVAVTGNEPPDFVPLEVDRTPGTADREWRTEYWADVAVDVPADWGYGGAPSSGRGRVACYPTPMVTADGEHLERLRSKPEVSGYVGRPITMTDSCAGYVAGAPFEANGPFVWLGAAVPPGVIERDGFVQETVEVNGTTLTVGTTDDALRERILSTARGGEICAAYLDRIPRADYAMTDEGRGDLLHAEVCAYHRSDDGDYRLSYARTLNAAVAEETYAAAEAAPRATVDCDDDPFEFVVVQATYDDPFGSEVLQRTAIYTMGCGGSVDVGDRWSTHTMTPQSAAPWATHGIPATVYGPSSAPWVYDYFIGPQG
;
A
#
# COMPACT_ATOMS: atom_id res chain seq x y z
N MET A 1 -5.37 -1.12 37.75
CA MET A 1 -6.73 -1.26 37.24
C MET A 1 -6.91 -2.73 36.91
N HIS A 2 -7.82 -3.41 37.61
CA HIS A 2 -7.99 -4.86 37.48
C HIS A 2 -9.00 -5.17 36.37
N ASP A 3 -8.86 -6.30 35.66
CA ASP A 3 -9.73 -6.66 34.52
C ASP A 3 -11.24 -6.61 34.85
N GLN A 4 -11.60 -6.84 36.11
CA GLN A 4 -12.97 -6.72 36.61
C GLN A 4 -13.53 -5.29 36.57
N GLU A 5 -12.68 -4.27 36.77
CA GLU A 5 -13.08 -2.86 36.66
C GLU A 5 -13.32 -2.49 35.19
N LEU A 6 -12.46 -2.99 34.28
CA LEU A 6 -12.61 -2.75 32.85
C LEU A 6 -13.89 -3.40 32.31
N GLU A 7 -14.16 -4.64 32.70
CA GLU A 7 -15.39 -5.36 32.34
C GLU A 7 -16.65 -4.66 32.87
N GLN A 8 -16.61 -4.13 34.11
CA GLN A 8 -17.73 -3.36 34.67
C GLN A 8 -17.98 -2.06 33.92
N VAL A 9 -16.93 -1.31 33.56
CA VAL A 9 -17.07 -0.07 32.77
C VAL A 9 -17.64 -0.37 31.38
N LEU A 10 -17.18 -1.45 30.74
CA LEU A 10 -17.66 -1.88 29.43
C LEU A 10 -19.14 -2.30 29.47
N ARG A 11 -19.54 -3.11 30.46
CA ARG A 11 -20.94 -3.50 30.66
C ARG A 11 -21.83 -2.29 30.94
N ALA A 12 -21.41 -1.37 31.80
CA ALA A 12 -22.17 -0.18 32.12
C ALA A 12 -22.35 0.72 30.89
N GLY A 13 -21.30 0.89 30.08
CA GLY A 13 -21.35 1.67 28.84
C GLY A 13 -22.29 1.05 27.79
N LEU A 14 -22.25 -0.27 27.63
CA LEU A 14 -23.13 -0.99 26.70
C LEU A 14 -24.60 -0.96 27.17
N ALA A 15 -24.85 -1.09 28.47
CA ALA A 15 -26.20 -1.00 29.03
C ALA A 15 -26.82 0.40 28.82
N ALA A 16 -26.06 1.47 29.06
CA ALA A 16 -26.52 2.83 28.82
C ALA A 16 -26.82 3.10 27.34
N ARG A 17 -25.99 2.58 26.42
CA ARG A 17 -26.21 2.67 24.97
C ARG A 17 -27.45 1.89 24.51
N ALA A 18 -27.73 0.75 25.14
CA ALA A 18 -28.90 -0.06 24.84
C ALA A 18 -30.21 0.61 25.31
N GLU A 19 -30.18 1.35 26.42
CA GLU A 19 -31.34 2.13 26.89
C GLU A 19 -31.63 3.37 26.03
N GLU A 20 -30.59 4.01 25.48
CA GLU A 20 -30.76 5.15 24.56
C GLU A 20 -31.16 4.73 23.13
N ALA A 21 -30.96 3.47 22.77
CA ALA A 21 -31.35 2.95 21.47
C ALA A 21 -32.87 2.79 21.40
N ASP A 22 -33.56 3.79 20.85
CA ASP A 22 -34.99 3.71 20.54
C ASP A 22 -35.22 2.60 19.49
N THR A 23 -35.58 1.40 19.93
CA THR A 23 -35.85 0.23 19.08
C THR A 23 -37.22 0.27 18.40
N THR A 24 -38.04 1.30 18.62
CA THR A 24 -39.43 1.33 18.14
C THR A 24 -39.58 1.91 16.73
N ALA A 25 -38.57 2.62 16.22
CA ALA A 25 -38.56 3.11 14.85
C ALA A 25 -38.10 2.02 13.84
N PRO A 26 -38.82 1.80 12.72
CA PRO A 26 -38.35 0.97 11.62
C PRO A 26 -36.99 1.47 11.12
N VAL A 27 -36.03 0.55 10.91
CA VAL A 27 -34.64 0.86 10.52
C VAL A 27 -34.57 1.80 9.30
N VAL A 28 -35.52 1.69 8.39
CA VAL A 28 -35.62 2.50 7.16
C VAL A 28 -35.94 3.97 7.44
N ASP A 29 -36.73 4.28 8.47
CA ASP A 29 -37.10 5.66 8.79
C ASP A 29 -35.99 6.38 9.54
N ARG A 30 -35.20 5.64 10.34
CA ARG A 30 -33.98 6.16 11.00
C ARG A 30 -32.93 6.57 9.97
N ALA A 31 -32.71 5.74 8.94
CA ALA A 31 -31.77 6.05 7.86
C ALA A 31 -32.19 7.29 7.05
N ARG A 32 -33.49 7.48 6.79
CA ARG A 32 -33.99 8.66 6.07
C ARG A 32 -33.91 9.95 6.91
N ALA A 33 -34.13 9.86 8.22
CA ALA A 33 -34.05 11.01 9.12
C ALA A 33 -32.60 11.55 9.25
N ASP A 34 -31.60 10.67 9.30
CA ASP A 34 -30.19 11.07 9.39
C ASP A 34 -29.66 11.70 8.09
N VAL A 35 -30.06 11.18 6.93
CA VAL A 35 -29.73 11.78 5.63
C VAL A 35 -30.37 13.16 5.49
N GLY A 36 -31.62 13.33 5.95
CA GLY A 36 -32.31 14.62 5.94
C GLY A 36 -31.64 15.67 6.85
N ARG A 37 -31.09 15.25 7.98
CA ARG A 37 -30.44 16.14 8.96
C ARG A 37 -29.09 16.67 8.44
N ARG A 38 -28.28 15.82 7.79
CA ARG A 38 -26.99 16.20 7.18
C ARG A 38 -27.14 17.20 6.02
N ARG A 39 -28.25 17.12 5.27
CA ARG A 39 -28.50 18.01 4.12
C ARG A 39 -28.86 19.44 4.55
N ARG A 40 -29.51 19.62 5.71
CA ARG A 40 -29.89 20.94 6.24
C ARG A 40 -28.72 21.71 6.86
N THR A 41 -27.76 21.02 7.47
CA THR A 41 -26.58 21.68 8.07
C THR A 41 -25.62 22.25 7.02
N ARG A 42 -25.59 21.69 5.79
CA ARG A 42 -24.73 22.17 4.71
C ARG A 42 -25.19 23.45 4.03
N TRP A 43 -26.43 23.90 4.22
CA TRP A 43 -26.99 25.08 3.54
C TRP A 43 -26.91 26.39 4.35
N SER A 44 -26.36 26.35 5.57
CA SER A 44 -26.32 27.53 6.46
C SER A 44 -24.97 28.28 6.48
N MET A 45 -24.02 27.95 5.61
CA MET A 45 -22.74 28.68 5.49
C MET A 45 -22.59 29.34 4.12
N VAL A 46 -23.39 30.38 3.87
CA VAL A 46 -23.08 31.39 2.85
C VAL A 46 -23.36 32.76 3.46
N GLY A 47 -22.30 33.50 3.82
CA GLY A 47 -22.43 34.84 4.38
C GLY A 47 -21.12 35.51 4.82
N ALA A 48 -20.45 36.14 3.84
CA ALA A 48 -19.64 37.37 3.88
C ALA A 48 -18.39 37.52 4.78
N ALA A 49 -17.22 37.85 4.17
CA ALA A 49 -16.58 39.18 4.28
C ALA A 49 -15.34 39.33 3.37
N ALA A 50 -15.03 40.59 3.05
CA ALA A 50 -14.19 41.10 1.96
C ALA A 50 -12.75 41.52 2.37
N ALA A 51 -11.91 41.70 1.33
CA ALA A 51 -10.78 42.64 1.17
C ALA A 51 -9.53 42.50 2.09
N VAL A 52 -8.26 42.75 1.72
CA VAL A 52 -7.49 43.18 0.53
C VAL A 52 -6.01 42.96 0.93
N THR A 53 -5.13 42.42 0.06
CA THR A 53 -3.78 42.99 -0.19
C THR A 53 -3.17 42.48 -1.48
N VAL A 54 -2.73 43.43 -2.32
CA VAL A 54 -1.95 43.24 -3.55
C VAL A 54 -0.49 42.91 -3.18
N ILE A 55 0.04 41.80 -3.69
CA ILE A 55 1.49 41.61 -3.86
C ILE A 55 1.73 41.27 -5.32
N ALA A 56 2.37 42.21 -6.02
CA ALA A 56 2.94 42.01 -7.33
C ALA A 56 4.20 41.15 -7.20
N GLY A 57 4.24 40.00 -7.87
CA GLY A 57 5.41 39.12 -7.91
C GLY A 57 5.27 38.04 -8.97
N GLY A 58 5.81 38.32 -10.15
CA GLY A 58 6.31 37.37 -11.16
C GLY A 58 5.49 36.11 -11.45
N ALA A 59 4.55 36.20 -12.39
CA ALA A 59 3.97 35.03 -13.04
C ALA A 59 4.93 34.52 -14.13
N SER A 60 5.62 33.40 -13.88
CA SER A 60 6.03 32.49 -14.95
C SER A 60 4.86 31.55 -15.22
N VAL A 61 3.97 31.95 -16.13
CA VAL A 61 2.96 31.06 -16.70
C VAL A 61 3.69 30.09 -17.63
N VAL A 62 4.03 28.91 -17.13
CA VAL A 62 4.31 27.78 -18.02
C VAL A 62 2.94 27.31 -18.51
N ALA A 63 2.58 27.76 -19.71
CA ALA A 63 1.47 27.20 -20.45
C ALA A 63 1.84 25.74 -20.78
N VAL A 64 1.37 24.79 -19.98
CA VAL A 64 1.34 23.37 -20.36
C VAL A 64 0.14 23.19 -21.27
N THR A 65 0.33 23.57 -22.54
CA THR A 65 -0.56 23.22 -23.64
C THR A 65 0.07 22.05 -24.37
N GLY A 66 -0.51 20.86 -24.22
CA GLY A 66 -0.15 19.67 -25.00
C GLY A 66 -0.23 18.40 -24.17
N ASN A 67 -1.30 17.63 -24.35
CA ASN A 67 -1.34 16.21 -24.00
C ASN A 67 -0.48 15.42 -25.02
N GLU A 68 0.82 15.70 -25.08
CA GLU A 68 1.78 14.78 -25.68
C GLU A 68 2.27 13.86 -24.56
N PRO A 69 2.24 12.53 -24.74
CA PRO A 69 2.92 11.64 -23.82
C PRO A 69 4.41 12.07 -23.76
N PRO A 70 5.02 12.12 -22.57
CA PRO A 70 6.43 12.51 -22.46
C PRO A 70 7.26 11.59 -23.37
N ASP A 71 8.14 12.19 -24.18
CA ASP A 71 9.17 11.47 -24.92
C ASP A 71 9.91 10.58 -23.91
N PHE A 72 9.67 9.28 -24.00
CA PHE A 72 10.33 8.28 -23.17
C PHE A 72 11.76 8.18 -23.69
N VAL A 73 12.66 9.01 -23.16
CA VAL A 73 14.10 8.73 -23.27
C VAL A 73 14.29 7.41 -22.52
N PRO A 74 14.80 6.34 -23.15
CA PRO A 74 15.16 5.13 -22.44
C PRO A 74 16.14 5.56 -21.35
N LEU A 75 15.67 5.59 -20.10
CA LEU A 75 16.59 5.75 -18.99
C LEU A 75 17.56 4.57 -19.11
N GLU A 76 18.85 4.88 -19.26
CA GLU A 76 19.88 3.99 -18.77
C GLU A 76 19.62 3.87 -17.26
N VAL A 77 18.68 3.00 -16.92
CA VAL A 77 18.56 2.47 -15.58
C VAL A 77 19.93 1.88 -15.33
N ASP A 78 20.69 2.48 -14.42
CA ASP A 78 21.85 1.83 -13.84
C ASP A 78 21.30 0.60 -13.12
N ARG A 79 21.10 -0.46 -13.91
CA ARG A 79 20.77 -1.81 -13.47
C ARG A 79 22.03 -2.35 -12.82
N THR A 80 22.49 -1.70 -11.77
CA THR A 80 23.14 -2.40 -10.69
C THR A 80 21.96 -3.07 -9.98
N PRO A 81 21.58 -4.33 -10.32
CA PRO A 81 20.59 -5.04 -9.54
C PRO A 81 21.05 -4.95 -8.10
N GLY A 82 20.17 -4.46 -7.21
CA GLY A 82 20.33 -4.61 -5.78
C GLY A 82 20.84 -6.02 -5.57
N THR A 83 22.02 -6.12 -4.97
CA THR A 83 22.94 -7.27 -5.04
C THR A 83 22.19 -8.58 -5.22
N ALA A 84 22.44 -9.28 -6.34
CA ALA A 84 21.90 -10.61 -6.67
C ALA A 84 22.42 -11.72 -5.73
N ASP A 85 22.65 -11.37 -4.47
CA ASP A 85 22.90 -12.27 -3.38
C ASP A 85 21.53 -12.72 -2.86
N ARG A 86 21.21 -14.02 -3.01
CA ARG A 86 19.91 -14.58 -2.63
C ARG A 86 19.61 -14.42 -1.13
N GLU A 87 20.58 -13.96 -0.36
CA GLU A 87 20.49 -13.65 1.06
C GLU A 87 19.83 -12.29 1.34
N TRP A 88 19.74 -11.38 0.36
CA TRP A 88 19.19 -10.03 0.53
C TRP A 88 18.12 -9.72 -0.53
N ARG A 89 17.16 -8.88 -0.17
CA ARG A 89 16.16 -8.35 -1.10
C ARG A 89 15.97 -6.86 -0.87
N THR A 90 15.63 -6.14 -1.92
CA THR A 90 15.30 -4.72 -1.83
C THR A 90 13.83 -4.52 -1.50
N GLU A 91 13.56 -3.66 -0.53
CA GLU A 91 12.23 -3.22 -0.11
C GLU A 91 12.00 -1.77 -0.51
N TYR A 92 10.79 -1.47 -0.97
CA TYR A 92 10.41 -0.14 -1.45
C TYR A 92 9.23 0.41 -0.65
N TRP A 93 9.27 1.72 -0.42
CA TRP A 93 8.18 2.53 0.14
C TRP A 93 8.38 4.00 -0.23
N ALA A 94 7.36 4.65 -0.80
CA ALA A 94 7.45 6.00 -1.34
C ALA A 94 8.71 6.13 -2.23
N ASP A 95 9.64 7.04 -1.88
CA ASP A 95 10.89 7.27 -2.60
C ASP A 95 12.12 6.68 -1.87
N VAL A 96 11.93 5.60 -1.10
CA VAL A 96 13.01 4.89 -0.41
C VAL A 96 13.09 3.45 -0.88
N ALA A 97 14.31 3.01 -1.12
CA ALA A 97 14.71 1.62 -1.29
C ALA A 97 15.76 1.24 -0.23
N VAL A 98 15.64 0.06 0.36
CA VAL A 98 16.61 -0.48 1.32
C VAL A 98 16.76 -1.99 1.15
N ASP A 99 17.96 -2.51 1.30
CA ASP A 99 18.18 -3.96 1.25
C ASP A 99 18.05 -4.56 2.66
N VAL A 100 17.29 -5.66 2.75
CA VAL A 100 17.05 -6.42 3.98
C VAL A 100 17.32 -7.91 3.74
N PRO A 101 17.52 -8.73 4.79
CA PRO A 101 17.65 -10.16 4.61
C PRO A 101 16.43 -10.77 3.90
N ALA A 102 16.68 -11.62 2.91
CA ALA A 102 15.65 -12.14 2.00
C ALA A 102 14.64 -13.07 2.68
N ASP A 103 14.96 -13.62 3.86
CA ASP A 103 14.11 -14.51 4.66
C ASP A 103 13.20 -13.76 5.65
N TRP A 104 13.33 -12.43 5.77
CA TRP A 104 12.51 -11.64 6.70
C TRP A 104 11.03 -11.63 6.29
N GLY A 105 10.13 -11.62 7.27
CA GLY A 105 8.71 -11.48 7.01
C GLY A 105 8.30 -10.05 6.65
N TYR A 106 7.01 -9.85 6.47
CA TYR A 106 6.39 -8.52 6.33
C TYR A 106 5.38 -8.28 7.45
N GLY A 107 5.25 -7.02 7.87
CA GLY A 107 4.48 -6.65 9.05
C GLY A 107 3.95 -5.21 9.01
N GLY A 108 3.37 -4.78 10.13
CA GLY A 108 2.95 -3.39 10.32
C GLY A 108 4.06 -2.50 10.86
N ALA A 109 3.86 -1.18 10.76
CA ALA A 109 4.69 -0.17 11.41
C ALA A 109 3.82 0.95 12.01
N PRO A 110 4.36 1.76 12.95
CA PRO A 110 3.62 2.88 13.52
C PRO A 110 3.19 3.93 12.48
N SER A 111 1.92 4.33 12.48
CA SER A 111 1.38 5.39 11.61
C SER A 111 1.11 6.70 12.38
N SER A 112 0.98 7.81 11.64
CA SER A 112 0.77 9.16 12.18
C SER A 112 -0.69 9.48 12.56
N GLY A 113 -1.52 8.47 12.84
CA GLY A 113 -2.94 8.61 13.15
C GLY A 113 -3.27 9.42 14.43
N ARG A 114 -4.56 9.46 14.82
CA ARG A 114 -5.01 10.14 16.06
C ARG A 114 -4.41 9.44 17.29
N GLY A 115 -3.22 9.89 17.68
CA GLY A 115 -2.29 9.14 18.51
C GLY A 115 -1.39 8.31 17.60
N ARG A 116 -0.07 8.36 17.81
CA ARG A 116 0.85 7.42 17.15
C ARG A 116 0.38 6.02 17.50
N VAL A 117 -0.12 5.30 16.51
CA VAL A 117 -0.80 4.03 16.69
C VAL A 117 -0.05 3.04 15.81
N ALA A 118 0.38 1.92 16.41
CA ALA A 118 0.95 0.82 15.67
C ALA A 118 -0.08 -0.30 15.65
N CYS A 119 -0.70 -0.48 14.49
CA CYS A 119 -1.53 -1.65 14.23
C CYS A 119 -0.55 -2.81 13.97
N TYR A 120 -0.27 -3.60 15.01
CA TYR A 120 0.60 -4.79 14.94
C TYR A 120 2.00 -4.55 14.33
N PRO A 121 2.92 -3.89 15.07
CA PRO A 121 4.34 -3.80 14.69
C PRO A 121 5.04 -5.16 14.92
N THR A 122 4.58 -6.18 14.21
CA THR A 122 5.02 -7.57 14.29
C THR A 122 4.99 -8.19 12.89
N PRO A 123 5.76 -9.25 12.63
CA PRO A 123 5.59 -10.02 11.39
C PRO A 123 4.18 -10.60 11.31
N MET A 124 3.60 -10.59 10.11
CA MET A 124 2.29 -11.20 9.82
C MET A 124 2.36 -12.23 8.72
N VAL A 125 3.20 -11.99 7.72
CA VAL A 125 3.40 -12.92 6.60
C VAL A 125 4.87 -13.26 6.47
N THR A 126 5.15 -14.48 6.00
CA THR A 126 6.51 -14.95 5.71
C THR A 126 7.13 -14.16 4.54
N ALA A 127 8.41 -14.38 4.26
CA ALA A 127 9.08 -13.82 3.09
C ALA A 127 8.39 -14.16 1.75
N ASP A 128 7.71 -15.31 1.70
CA ASP A 128 6.98 -15.78 0.52
C ASP A 128 5.52 -15.27 0.48
N GLY A 129 5.06 -14.62 1.54
CA GLY A 129 3.70 -14.06 1.65
C GLY A 129 2.69 -15.00 2.30
N GLU A 130 3.12 -16.07 2.99
CA GLU A 130 2.20 -16.92 3.74
C GLU A 130 1.82 -16.30 5.08
N HIS A 131 0.52 -16.25 5.37
CA HIS A 131 -0.02 -15.75 6.64
C HIS A 131 0.40 -16.60 7.84
N LEU A 132 1.15 -16.02 8.77
CA LEU A 132 1.69 -16.68 9.95
C LEU A 132 0.59 -17.22 10.88
N GLU A 133 -0.57 -16.56 10.97
CA GLU A 133 -1.69 -17.03 11.78
C GLU A 133 -2.31 -18.34 11.28
N ARG A 134 -2.07 -18.70 10.01
CA ARG A 134 -2.60 -19.91 9.38
C ARG A 134 -1.64 -21.09 9.48
N LEU A 135 -0.37 -20.82 9.75
CA LEU A 135 0.65 -21.86 9.85
C LEU A 135 0.50 -22.60 11.17
N ARG A 136 0.35 -23.93 11.09
CA ARG A 136 0.21 -24.80 12.27
C ARG A 136 1.42 -24.74 13.17
N SER A 137 2.61 -24.80 12.56
CA SER A 137 3.88 -24.49 13.20
C SER A 137 4.17 -23.03 12.90
N LYS A 138 3.83 -22.11 13.80
CA LYS A 138 4.18 -20.69 13.66
C LYS A 138 5.70 -20.60 13.51
N PRO A 139 6.24 -20.40 12.29
CA PRO A 139 7.67 -20.42 12.11
C PRO A 139 8.27 -19.24 12.87
N GLU A 140 9.46 -19.44 13.42
CA GLU A 140 10.23 -18.33 13.94
C GLU A 140 10.67 -17.48 12.76
N VAL A 141 10.25 -16.20 12.74
CA VAL A 141 10.65 -15.25 11.70
C VAL A 141 11.88 -14.52 12.21
N SER A 142 12.96 -14.57 11.45
CA SER A 142 14.28 -14.01 11.81
C SER A 142 14.28 -12.48 11.92
N GLY A 143 13.32 -11.80 11.27
CA GLY A 143 13.06 -10.37 11.35
C GLY A 143 11.93 -9.97 10.40
N TYR A 144 11.58 -8.68 10.32
CA TYR A 144 10.49 -8.25 9.44
C TYR A 144 10.59 -6.82 8.92
N VAL A 145 9.89 -6.56 7.81
CA VAL A 145 9.74 -5.24 7.20
C VAL A 145 8.32 -4.72 7.45
N GLY A 146 8.20 -3.65 8.23
CA GLY A 146 6.95 -3.02 8.61
C GLY A 146 6.60 -1.79 7.77
N ARG A 147 5.29 -1.59 7.52
CA ARG A 147 4.73 -0.43 6.80
C ARG A 147 3.56 0.21 7.56
N PRO A 148 3.38 1.54 7.52
CA PRO A 148 2.35 2.27 8.28
C PRO A 148 0.96 2.14 7.65
N ILE A 149 0.55 0.92 7.32
CA ILE A 149 -0.73 0.62 6.67
C ILE A 149 -1.72 0.27 7.77
N THR A 150 -2.94 0.76 7.66
CA THR A 150 -4.00 0.52 8.65
C THR A 150 -4.64 -0.83 8.36
N MET A 151 -4.17 -1.87 9.04
CA MET A 151 -4.53 -3.26 8.68
C MET A 151 -5.73 -3.80 9.46
N THR A 152 -6.03 -3.19 10.60
CA THR A 152 -7.02 -3.68 11.56
C THR A 152 -7.72 -2.52 12.26
N ASP A 153 -8.94 -2.73 12.73
CA ASP A 153 -9.59 -1.87 13.71
C ASP A 153 -8.89 -1.90 15.09
N SER A 154 -8.12 -2.96 15.33
CA SER A 154 -7.48 -3.29 16.61
C SER A 154 -6.02 -2.84 16.65
N CYS A 155 -5.79 -1.56 16.91
CA CYS A 155 -4.42 -1.03 16.99
C CYS A 155 -3.99 -0.74 18.43
N ALA A 156 -2.72 -1.01 18.74
CA ALA A 156 -2.13 -0.62 20.00
C ALA A 156 -1.55 0.80 19.89
N GLY A 157 -1.65 1.60 20.96
CA GLY A 157 -0.96 2.88 21.03
C GLY A 157 0.55 2.64 21.00
N TYR A 158 1.25 3.27 20.05
CA TYR A 158 2.71 3.28 20.01
C TYR A 158 3.22 4.61 20.51
N VAL A 159 3.94 4.59 21.63
CA VAL A 159 4.61 5.77 22.15
C VAL A 159 6.11 5.59 21.91
N ALA A 160 6.71 6.46 21.09
CA ALA A 160 8.15 6.41 20.84
C ALA A 160 8.91 6.47 22.18
N GLY A 161 9.83 5.54 22.40
CA GLY A 161 10.59 5.42 23.65
C GLY A 161 9.84 4.73 24.82
N ALA A 162 8.56 4.40 24.66
CA ALA A 162 7.89 3.50 25.59
C ALA A 162 8.43 2.07 25.43
N PRO A 163 8.25 1.19 26.43
CA PRO A 163 8.62 -0.21 26.31
C PRO A 163 7.92 -0.83 25.09
N PHE A 164 8.71 -1.11 24.06
CA PHE A 164 8.34 -1.94 22.93
C PHE A 164 9.21 -3.18 23.03
N GLU A 165 8.60 -4.32 23.35
CA GLU A 165 9.29 -5.61 23.31
C GLU A 165 9.25 -6.09 21.86
N ALA A 166 10.32 -5.79 21.12
CA ALA A 166 10.49 -6.32 19.78
C ALA A 166 10.72 -7.83 19.86
N ASN A 167 9.92 -8.61 19.13
CA ASN A 167 10.07 -10.08 19.06
C ASN A 167 11.21 -10.52 18.12
N GLY A 168 12.06 -9.59 17.67
CA GLY A 168 13.12 -9.81 16.69
C GLY A 168 13.58 -8.49 16.05
N PRO A 169 14.60 -8.53 15.18
CA PRO A 169 15.04 -7.37 14.43
C PRO A 169 13.98 -6.94 13.41
N PHE A 170 13.94 -5.65 13.09
CA PHE A 170 12.96 -5.09 12.16
C PHE A 170 13.48 -3.90 11.36
N VAL A 171 12.86 -3.68 10.22
CA VAL A 171 12.94 -2.44 9.43
C VAL A 171 11.53 -1.86 9.32
N TRP A 172 11.34 -0.59 9.62
CA TRP A 172 10.10 0.12 9.31
C TRP A 172 10.34 1.19 8.24
N LEU A 173 9.51 1.17 7.21
CA LEU A 173 9.54 2.12 6.11
C LEU A 173 8.37 3.10 6.22
N GLY A 174 8.66 4.40 6.31
CA GLY A 174 7.66 5.45 6.42
C GLY A 174 6.97 5.54 7.78
N ALA A 175 7.49 4.89 8.82
CA ALA A 175 6.91 4.94 10.15
C ALA A 175 6.93 6.36 10.73
N ALA A 176 5.91 6.71 11.51
CA ALA A 176 5.81 8.01 12.19
C ALA A 176 6.74 8.12 13.42
N VAL A 177 8.02 7.81 13.22
CA VAL A 177 9.10 7.86 14.21
C VAL A 177 10.08 8.96 13.80
N PRO A 178 10.36 9.96 14.65
CA PRO A 178 11.35 10.98 14.34
C PRO A 178 12.76 10.38 14.19
N PRO A 179 13.62 10.96 13.33
CA PRO A 179 15.03 10.56 13.26
C PRO A 179 15.74 10.64 14.62
N GLY A 180 16.63 9.68 14.89
CA GLY A 180 17.37 9.57 16.14
C GLY A 180 17.67 8.12 16.52
N VAL A 181 18.39 7.95 17.63
CA VAL A 181 18.76 6.63 18.17
C VAL A 181 18.12 6.45 19.54
N ILE A 182 17.49 5.30 19.74
CA ILE A 182 16.95 4.86 21.03
C ILE A 182 17.63 3.53 21.36
N GLU A 183 18.34 3.49 22.49
CA GLU A 183 18.99 2.28 22.97
C GLU A 183 18.35 1.83 24.29
N ARG A 184 18.11 0.52 24.41
CA ARG A 184 17.59 -0.07 25.62
C ARG A 184 17.95 -1.55 25.72
N ASP A 185 18.53 -1.97 26.84
CA ASP A 185 18.80 -3.38 27.15
C ASP A 185 19.58 -4.12 26.04
N GLY A 186 20.47 -3.40 25.35
CA GLY A 186 21.26 -3.92 24.21
C GLY A 186 20.52 -3.94 22.86
N PHE A 187 19.25 -3.54 22.82
CA PHE A 187 18.49 -3.32 21.59
C PHE A 187 18.64 -1.85 21.15
N VAL A 188 19.01 -1.65 19.90
CA VAL A 188 19.16 -0.33 19.28
C VAL A 188 18.10 -0.15 18.22
N GLN A 189 17.34 0.94 18.32
CA GLN A 189 16.45 1.44 17.28
C GLN A 189 17.02 2.74 16.73
N GLU A 190 17.43 2.74 15.47
CA GLU A 190 17.90 3.94 14.78
C GLU A 190 16.95 4.32 13.65
N THR A 191 16.54 5.57 13.64
CA THR A 191 15.72 6.17 12.59
C THR A 191 16.51 7.23 11.85
N VAL A 192 16.56 7.12 10.53
CA VAL A 192 17.12 8.11 9.61
C VAL A 192 16.05 8.61 8.65
N GLU A 193 16.31 9.72 7.98
CA GLU A 193 15.47 10.21 6.88
C GLU A 193 16.23 10.05 5.56
N VAL A 194 15.56 9.45 4.58
CA VAL A 194 16.07 9.24 3.22
C VAL A 194 14.98 9.74 2.26
N ASN A 195 15.30 10.71 1.41
CA ASN A 195 14.35 11.32 0.47
C ASN A 195 13.00 11.73 1.11
N GLY A 196 13.04 12.33 2.30
CA GLY A 196 11.84 12.78 3.02
C GLY A 196 10.98 11.65 3.61
N THR A 197 11.46 10.41 3.60
CA THR A 197 10.81 9.23 4.19
C THR A 197 11.66 8.69 5.33
N THR A 198 11.03 8.30 6.42
CA THR A 198 11.70 7.70 7.58
C THR A 198 12.03 6.24 7.34
N LEU A 199 13.26 5.85 7.66
CA LEU A 199 13.72 4.47 7.71
C LEU A 199 14.14 4.18 9.15
N THR A 200 13.49 3.22 9.80
CA THR A 200 13.84 2.79 11.16
C THR A 200 14.37 1.36 11.14
N VAL A 201 15.52 1.12 11.77
CA VAL A 201 16.09 -0.22 11.94
C VAL A 201 16.22 -0.50 13.43
N GLY A 202 15.59 -1.57 13.90
CA GLY A 202 15.65 -2.05 15.28
C GLY A 202 16.33 -3.40 15.36
N THR A 203 17.41 -3.55 16.13
CA THR A 203 18.12 -4.84 16.30
C THR A 203 19.07 -4.80 17.50
N THR A 204 19.50 -5.97 17.98
CA THR A 204 20.61 -6.13 18.93
C THR A 204 21.97 -6.34 18.24
N ASP A 205 21.98 -6.47 16.91
CA ASP A 205 23.18 -6.67 16.09
C ASP A 205 23.56 -5.37 15.37
N ASP A 206 24.62 -4.71 15.87
CA ASP A 206 25.13 -3.47 15.29
C ASP A 206 25.59 -3.60 13.84
N ALA A 207 26.21 -4.73 13.47
CA ALA A 207 26.71 -4.93 12.11
C ALA A 207 25.54 -5.09 11.13
N LEU A 208 24.47 -5.76 11.55
CA LEU A 208 23.24 -5.86 10.77
C LEU A 208 22.58 -4.49 10.59
N ARG A 209 22.47 -3.69 11.67
CA ARG A 209 21.93 -2.32 11.62
C ARG A 209 22.68 -1.45 10.63
N GLU A 210 24.00 -1.38 10.78
CA GLU A 210 24.87 -0.57 9.91
C GLU A 210 24.78 -1.01 8.46
N ARG A 211 24.76 -2.34 8.21
CA ARG A 211 24.61 -2.88 6.86
C ARG A 211 23.29 -2.44 6.22
N ILE A 212 22.15 -2.64 6.88
CA ILE A 212 20.84 -2.25 6.35
C ILE A 212 20.81 -0.73 6.06
N LEU A 213 21.17 0.10 7.04
CA LEU A 213 21.16 1.56 6.89
C LEU A 213 22.07 2.04 5.76
N SER A 214 23.23 1.39 5.56
CA SER A 214 24.17 1.75 4.48
C SER A 214 23.62 1.49 3.07
N THR A 215 22.59 0.65 2.92
CA THR A 215 21.97 0.35 1.62
C THR A 215 20.82 1.30 1.25
N ALA A 216 20.42 2.17 2.17
CA ALA A 216 19.27 3.05 2.01
C ALA A 216 19.54 4.10 0.92
N ARG A 217 18.64 4.16 -0.08
CA ARG A 217 18.76 4.97 -1.28
C ARG A 217 17.38 5.39 -1.80
N GLY A 218 17.35 6.17 -2.89
CA GLY A 218 16.10 6.53 -3.57
C GLY A 218 15.42 5.34 -4.25
N GLY A 219 14.10 5.42 -4.42
CA GLY A 219 13.31 4.37 -5.07
C GLY A 219 13.21 4.60 -6.58
N GLU A 220 13.56 3.58 -7.39
CA GLU A 220 13.71 3.77 -8.84
C GLU A 220 12.79 2.92 -9.73
N ILE A 221 12.15 1.87 -9.21
CA ILE A 221 11.40 0.93 -10.07
C ILE A 221 9.95 1.37 -10.32
N CYS A 222 9.34 2.07 -9.38
CA CYS A 222 7.98 2.60 -9.51
C CYS A 222 7.99 4.08 -9.13
N ALA A 223 7.09 4.86 -9.73
CA ALA A 223 6.91 6.24 -9.30
C ALA A 223 6.53 6.29 -7.81
N ALA A 224 7.24 7.09 -7.02
CA ALA A 224 6.96 7.20 -5.58
C ALA A 224 5.57 7.77 -5.28
N TYR A 225 5.09 8.67 -6.17
CA TYR A 225 3.84 9.41 -6.02
C TYR A 225 3.10 9.49 -7.35
N LEU A 226 1.77 9.36 -7.29
CA LEU A 226 0.88 9.52 -8.43
C LEU A 226 -0.29 10.43 -8.04
N ASP A 227 -0.62 11.41 -8.89
CA ASP A 227 -1.77 12.30 -8.68
C ASP A 227 -3.10 11.62 -9.01
N ARG A 228 -3.05 10.53 -9.79
CA ARG A 228 -4.19 9.71 -10.20
C ARG A 228 -3.76 8.29 -10.55
N ILE A 229 -4.73 7.40 -10.62
CA ILE A 229 -4.52 6.03 -11.13
C ILE A 229 -4.13 6.13 -12.62
N PRO A 230 -3.05 5.47 -13.06
CA PRO A 230 -2.66 5.46 -14.46
C PRO A 230 -3.68 4.68 -15.29
N ARG A 231 -3.65 4.88 -16.61
CA ARG A 231 -4.46 4.08 -17.52
C ARG A 231 -3.75 2.75 -17.78
N ALA A 232 -4.53 1.68 -17.86
CA ALA A 232 -4.05 0.44 -18.40
C ALA A 232 -3.68 0.63 -19.89
N ASP A 233 -2.75 -0.18 -20.37
CA ASP A 233 -2.25 -0.11 -21.74
C ASP A 233 -2.03 -1.51 -22.30
N TYR A 234 -2.32 -1.65 -23.59
CA TYR A 234 -2.25 -2.89 -24.33
C TYR A 234 -1.52 -2.68 -25.66
N ALA A 235 -0.25 -2.31 -25.61
CA ALA A 235 0.54 -2.22 -26.83
C ALA A 235 0.80 -3.64 -27.39
N MET A 236 0.46 -3.80 -28.66
CA MET A 236 0.64 -5.02 -29.45
C MET A 236 0.74 -4.61 -30.92
N THR A 237 1.69 -5.21 -31.66
CA THR A 237 1.75 -5.08 -33.12
C THR A 237 0.95 -6.20 -33.79
N ASP A 238 0.73 -6.10 -35.11
CA ASP A 238 0.06 -7.17 -35.87
C ASP A 238 0.84 -8.50 -35.80
N GLU A 239 2.16 -8.42 -35.62
CA GLU A 239 3.08 -9.55 -35.46
C GLU A 239 3.15 -10.08 -34.01
N GLY A 240 2.64 -9.34 -33.03
CA GLY A 240 2.60 -9.70 -31.61
C GLY A 240 3.55 -8.91 -30.71
N ARG A 241 4.08 -9.55 -29.67
CA ARG A 241 5.11 -8.97 -28.78
C ARG A 241 6.40 -9.79 -28.91
N GLY A 242 7.55 -9.14 -28.86
CA GLY A 242 8.85 -9.79 -28.76
C GLY A 242 9.14 -10.29 -27.33
N ASP A 243 10.42 -10.43 -27.02
CA ASP A 243 10.87 -10.89 -25.72
C ASP A 243 10.54 -9.88 -24.61
N LEU A 244 10.21 -10.36 -23.41
CA LEU A 244 10.04 -9.51 -22.24
C LEU A 244 11.39 -8.92 -21.81
N LEU A 245 11.47 -7.59 -21.77
CA LEU A 245 12.66 -6.85 -21.34
C LEU A 245 12.65 -6.57 -19.82
N HIS A 246 11.50 -6.22 -19.28
CA HIS A 246 11.30 -5.86 -17.87
C HIS A 246 9.86 -6.07 -17.45
N ALA A 247 9.64 -6.46 -16.20
CA ALA A 247 8.30 -6.47 -15.60
C ALA A 247 8.38 -6.17 -14.10
N GLU A 248 7.34 -5.55 -13.57
CA GLU A 248 7.25 -5.20 -12.16
C GLU A 248 5.80 -5.07 -11.69
N VAL A 249 5.65 -5.11 -10.37
CA VAL A 249 4.40 -4.84 -9.68
C VAL A 249 4.61 -3.69 -8.70
N CYS A 250 3.71 -2.71 -8.74
CA CYS A 250 3.71 -1.53 -7.87
C CYS A 250 2.35 -1.46 -7.15
N ALA A 251 2.35 -1.42 -5.82
CA ALA A 251 1.13 -1.19 -5.04
C ALA A 251 1.12 0.24 -4.51
N TYR A 252 -0.05 0.87 -4.57
CA TYR A 252 -0.26 2.25 -4.16
C TYR A 252 -1.42 2.35 -3.19
N HIS A 253 -1.26 3.23 -2.20
CA HIS A 253 -2.32 3.61 -1.28
C HIS A 253 -2.60 5.10 -1.41
N ARG A 254 -3.87 5.48 -1.26
CA ARG A 254 -4.31 6.87 -1.25
C ARG A 254 -3.93 7.52 0.08
N SER A 255 -3.27 8.67 0.02
CA SER A 255 -2.96 9.48 1.20
C SER A 255 -4.16 10.33 1.63
N ASP A 256 -4.04 10.99 2.78
CA ASP A 256 -5.01 11.96 3.26
C ASP A 256 -5.15 13.19 2.33
N ASP A 257 -4.10 13.52 1.57
CA ASP A 257 -4.08 14.62 0.60
C ASP A 257 -4.73 14.21 -0.74
N GLY A 258 -5.09 12.93 -0.89
CA GLY A 258 -5.80 12.39 -2.04
C GLY A 258 -4.90 11.91 -3.18
N ASP A 259 -3.59 12.16 -3.12
CA ASP A 259 -2.59 11.54 -3.99
C ASP A 259 -2.37 10.06 -3.63
N TYR A 260 -1.66 9.34 -4.48
CA TYR A 260 -1.33 7.94 -4.29
C TYR A 260 0.16 7.79 -4.03
N ARG A 261 0.49 7.03 -3.00
CA ARG A 261 1.86 6.80 -2.53
C ARG A 261 2.23 5.34 -2.70
N LEU A 262 3.44 5.09 -3.21
CA LEU A 262 3.97 3.75 -3.36
C LEU A 262 4.06 3.07 -1.98
N SER A 263 3.38 1.95 -1.81
CA SER A 263 3.44 1.13 -0.59
C SER A 263 4.31 -0.11 -0.75
N TYR A 264 4.41 -0.64 -1.98
CA TYR A 264 5.23 -1.80 -2.29
C TYR A 264 5.65 -1.81 -3.76
N ALA A 265 6.82 -2.35 -4.04
CA ALA A 265 7.25 -2.61 -5.40
C ALA A 265 8.16 -3.84 -5.47
N ARG A 266 8.12 -4.56 -6.59
CA ARG A 266 9.14 -5.58 -6.93
C ARG A 266 9.21 -5.82 -8.44
N THR A 267 10.35 -6.30 -8.90
CA THR A 267 10.48 -6.87 -10.25
C THR A 267 9.81 -8.24 -10.33
N LEU A 268 9.22 -8.53 -11.49
CA LEU A 268 8.62 -9.82 -11.83
C LEU A 268 9.49 -10.54 -12.86
N ASN A 269 9.48 -11.87 -12.82
CA ASN A 269 10.02 -12.66 -13.91
C ASN A 269 8.97 -12.82 -15.03
N ALA A 270 9.42 -13.27 -16.21
CA ALA A 270 8.56 -13.39 -17.38
C ALA A 270 7.37 -14.33 -17.21
N ALA A 271 7.57 -15.47 -16.53
CA ALA A 271 6.49 -16.42 -16.31
C ALA A 271 5.37 -15.82 -15.46
N VAL A 272 5.72 -15.11 -14.38
CA VAL A 272 4.75 -14.46 -13.50
C VAL A 272 4.01 -13.33 -14.22
N ALA A 273 4.72 -12.50 -14.99
CA ALA A 273 4.11 -11.41 -15.73
C ALA A 273 3.10 -11.93 -16.77
N GLU A 274 3.49 -12.93 -17.58
CA GLU A 274 2.61 -13.50 -18.60
C GLU A 274 1.41 -14.26 -17.99
N GLU A 275 1.63 -15.02 -16.93
CA GLU A 275 0.54 -15.68 -16.20
C GLU A 275 -0.46 -14.67 -15.65
N THR A 276 0.04 -13.55 -15.10
CA THR A 276 -0.79 -12.46 -14.58
C THR A 276 -1.71 -11.91 -15.65
N TYR A 277 -1.16 -11.54 -16.82
CA TYR A 277 -1.97 -10.96 -17.88
C TYR A 277 -2.94 -11.96 -18.50
N ALA A 278 -2.49 -13.19 -18.76
CA ALA A 278 -3.34 -14.24 -19.31
C ALA A 278 -4.53 -14.54 -18.38
N ALA A 279 -4.29 -14.60 -17.07
CA ALA A 279 -5.33 -14.82 -16.08
C ALA A 279 -6.30 -13.62 -15.95
N ALA A 280 -5.80 -12.39 -16.07
CA ALA A 280 -6.63 -11.19 -16.09
C ALA A 280 -7.55 -11.14 -17.32
N GLU A 281 -7.03 -11.42 -18.52
CA GLU A 281 -7.81 -11.47 -19.76
C GLU A 281 -8.85 -12.60 -19.77
N ALA A 282 -8.51 -13.74 -19.16
CA ALA A 282 -9.42 -14.89 -19.05
C ALA A 282 -10.51 -14.69 -18.00
N ALA A 283 -10.38 -13.69 -17.11
CA ALA A 283 -11.36 -13.44 -16.07
C ALA A 283 -12.70 -12.94 -16.66
N PRO A 284 -13.83 -13.21 -16.00
CA PRO A 284 -15.13 -12.68 -16.44
C PRO A 284 -15.11 -11.15 -16.50
N ARG A 285 -15.87 -10.55 -17.43
CA ARG A 285 -16.06 -9.10 -17.45
C ARG A 285 -16.71 -8.63 -16.14
N ALA A 286 -16.21 -7.51 -15.61
CA ALA A 286 -16.81 -6.86 -14.46
C ALA A 286 -18.21 -6.35 -14.83
N THR A 287 -19.20 -6.72 -14.02
CA THR A 287 -20.58 -6.26 -14.17
C THR A 287 -20.98 -5.22 -13.12
N VAL A 288 -20.12 -5.03 -12.13
CA VAL A 288 -20.32 -4.09 -11.03
C VAL A 288 -19.41 -2.89 -11.28
N ASP A 289 -20.02 -1.78 -11.63
CA ASP A 289 -19.34 -0.48 -11.60
C ASP A 289 -19.39 0.03 -10.17
N CYS A 290 -18.22 0.07 -9.53
CA CYS A 290 -18.08 0.69 -8.22
C CYS A 290 -17.62 2.12 -8.49
N ASP A 291 -18.53 3.08 -8.42
CA ASP A 291 -18.29 4.53 -8.56
C ASP A 291 -17.34 5.11 -7.46
N ASP A 292 -16.60 4.28 -6.74
CA ASP A 292 -15.74 4.68 -5.63
C ASP A 292 -14.30 4.84 -6.11
N ASP A 293 -13.72 6.03 -5.88
CA ASP A 293 -12.27 6.25 -5.94
C ASP A 293 -11.58 5.17 -5.07
N PRO A 294 -10.84 4.21 -5.64
CA PRO A 294 -10.28 3.12 -4.85
C PRO A 294 -9.21 3.69 -3.91
N PHE A 295 -9.24 3.26 -2.65
CA PHE A 295 -8.22 3.65 -1.67
C PHE A 295 -6.86 3.02 -2.00
N GLU A 296 -6.85 1.89 -2.69
CA GLU A 296 -5.64 1.18 -3.07
C GLU A 296 -5.77 0.55 -4.46
N PHE A 297 -4.65 0.50 -5.17
CA PHE A 297 -4.56 -0.19 -6.45
C PHE A 297 -3.17 -0.78 -6.65
N VAL A 298 -3.08 -1.74 -7.57
CA VAL A 298 -1.85 -2.38 -7.98
C VAL A 298 -1.67 -2.25 -9.48
N VAL A 299 -0.47 -1.87 -9.90
CA VAL A 299 -0.05 -1.81 -11.30
C VAL A 299 0.86 -2.99 -11.56
N VAL A 300 0.55 -3.80 -12.58
CA VAL A 300 1.47 -4.78 -13.14
C VAL A 300 1.86 -4.27 -14.52
N GLN A 301 3.12 -3.90 -14.68
CA GLN A 301 3.64 -3.33 -15.92
C GLN A 301 4.77 -4.18 -16.49
N ALA A 302 4.81 -4.27 -17.81
CA ALA A 302 5.78 -5.04 -18.56
C ALA A 302 6.18 -4.29 -19.82
N THR A 303 7.46 -4.34 -20.15
CA THR A 303 8.04 -3.80 -21.38
C THR A 303 8.59 -4.94 -22.22
N TYR A 304 8.26 -4.95 -23.50
CA TYR A 304 8.64 -5.98 -24.47
C TYR A 304 9.44 -5.36 -25.60
N ASP A 305 10.29 -6.19 -26.19
CA ASP A 305 10.93 -5.88 -27.47
C ASP A 305 9.87 -5.84 -28.60
N ASP A 306 10.12 -5.01 -29.60
CA ASP A 306 9.36 -4.98 -30.84
C ASP A 306 10.31 -5.31 -32.00
N PRO A 307 10.44 -6.60 -32.39
CA PRO A 307 11.38 -6.99 -33.42
C PRO A 307 11.02 -6.45 -34.81
N PHE A 308 9.83 -5.86 -34.99
CA PHE A 308 9.34 -5.35 -36.26
C PHE A 308 9.12 -3.83 -36.27
N GLY A 309 9.03 -3.19 -35.10
CA GLY A 309 8.97 -1.74 -34.92
C GLY A 309 10.27 -1.10 -34.47
N SER A 310 10.18 0.18 -34.09
CA SER A 310 11.33 0.97 -33.59
C SER A 310 11.18 1.38 -32.12
N GLU A 311 10.09 0.99 -31.47
CA GLU A 311 9.74 1.38 -30.11
C GLU A 311 9.48 0.13 -29.27
N VAL A 312 9.70 0.20 -27.96
CA VAL A 312 9.33 -0.89 -27.05
C VAL A 312 7.81 -0.94 -26.87
N LEU A 313 7.26 -2.14 -26.70
CA LEU A 313 5.83 -2.32 -26.42
C LEU A 313 5.60 -2.33 -24.91
N GLN A 314 4.62 -1.57 -24.44
CA GLN A 314 4.20 -1.55 -23.05
C GLN A 314 2.90 -2.33 -22.85
N ARG A 315 2.82 -3.04 -21.73
CA ARG A 315 1.58 -3.67 -21.26
C ARG A 315 1.40 -3.32 -19.81
N THR A 316 0.22 -2.83 -19.45
CA THR A 316 -0.07 -2.37 -18.11
C THR A 316 -1.44 -2.88 -17.70
N ALA A 317 -1.51 -3.62 -16.60
CA ALA A 317 -2.75 -4.04 -15.96
C ALA A 317 -2.92 -3.29 -14.64
N ILE A 318 -4.12 -2.77 -14.39
CA ILE A 318 -4.47 -1.99 -13.20
C ILE A 318 -5.50 -2.76 -12.39
N TYR A 319 -5.11 -3.26 -11.23
CA TYR A 319 -5.97 -3.94 -10.28
C TYR A 319 -6.47 -2.93 -9.25
N THR A 320 -7.78 -2.72 -9.17
CA THR A 320 -8.38 -1.83 -8.16
C THR A 320 -9.05 -2.64 -7.05
N MET A 321 -8.83 -2.24 -5.79
CA MET A 321 -9.27 -3.00 -4.61
C MET A 321 -10.67 -2.61 -4.09
N GLY A 322 -11.54 -2.08 -4.97
CA GLY A 322 -12.91 -1.68 -4.63
C GLY A 322 -13.83 -2.85 -4.24
N CYS A 323 -15.14 -2.63 -4.13
CA CYS A 323 -16.10 -3.60 -3.55
C CYS A 323 -15.88 -5.05 -3.99
N GLY A 324 -15.82 -5.34 -5.29
CA GLY A 324 -15.61 -6.69 -5.84
C GLY A 324 -14.20 -6.96 -6.37
N GLY A 325 -13.35 -5.93 -6.45
CA GLY A 325 -12.08 -6.00 -7.14
C GLY A 325 -12.25 -6.04 -8.66
N SER A 326 -11.43 -5.26 -9.37
CA SER A 326 -11.46 -5.26 -10.83
C SER A 326 -10.05 -5.16 -11.39
N VAL A 327 -9.87 -5.60 -12.64
CA VAL A 327 -8.64 -5.43 -13.39
C VAL A 327 -8.93 -4.82 -14.76
N ASP A 328 -8.30 -3.68 -15.05
CA ASP A 328 -8.25 -3.10 -16.38
C ASP A 328 -6.96 -3.55 -17.07
N VAL A 329 -7.08 -4.19 -18.23
CA VAL A 329 -5.96 -4.71 -19.02
C VAL A 329 -5.65 -3.86 -20.26
N GLY A 330 -6.27 -2.68 -20.38
CA GLY A 330 -6.03 -1.73 -21.46
C GLY A 330 -6.84 -2.02 -22.73
N ASP A 331 -7.68 -3.04 -22.72
CA ASP A 331 -8.66 -3.23 -23.78
C ASP A 331 -9.72 -2.11 -23.70
N ARG A 332 -10.14 -1.56 -24.83
CA ARG A 332 -10.97 -0.34 -24.86
C ARG A 332 -12.36 -0.49 -24.22
N TRP A 333 -12.79 -1.70 -23.84
CA TRP A 333 -14.21 -1.99 -23.62
C TRP A 333 -14.52 -2.97 -22.48
N SER A 334 -13.53 -3.47 -21.76
CA SER A 334 -13.72 -4.41 -20.66
C SER A 334 -12.74 -4.19 -19.52
N THR A 335 -13.29 -3.74 -18.39
CA THR A 335 -12.73 -4.11 -17.09
C THR A 335 -13.17 -5.55 -16.78
N HIS A 336 -12.27 -6.35 -16.22
CA HIS A 336 -12.55 -7.71 -15.78
C HIS A 336 -12.73 -7.75 -14.26
N THR A 337 -13.49 -8.72 -13.76
CA THR A 337 -13.58 -9.01 -12.33
C THR A 337 -12.25 -9.56 -11.86
N MET A 338 -11.72 -9.04 -10.77
CA MET A 338 -10.54 -9.65 -10.15
C MET A 338 -10.91 -11.01 -9.57
N THR A 339 -10.15 -12.04 -9.95
CA THR A 339 -10.31 -13.43 -9.50
C THR A 339 -9.07 -13.90 -8.74
N PRO A 340 -9.16 -14.99 -7.95
CA PRO A 340 -7.97 -15.61 -7.35
C PRO A 340 -6.88 -15.90 -8.38
N GLN A 341 -7.26 -16.42 -9.55
CA GLN A 341 -6.34 -16.77 -10.63
C GLN A 341 -5.62 -15.53 -11.19
N SER A 342 -6.32 -14.41 -11.32
CA SER A 342 -5.71 -13.16 -11.80
C SER A 342 -4.85 -12.44 -10.76
N ALA A 343 -5.02 -12.75 -9.47
CA ALA A 343 -4.27 -12.14 -8.36
C ALA A 343 -3.04 -12.97 -7.95
N ALA A 344 -3.20 -14.30 -7.88
CA ALA A 344 -2.23 -15.23 -7.31
C ALA A 344 -0.78 -15.08 -7.84
N PRO A 345 -0.52 -14.89 -9.15
CA PRO A 345 0.86 -14.87 -9.64
C PRO A 345 1.67 -13.68 -9.09
N TRP A 346 1.04 -12.52 -8.92
CA TRP A 346 1.72 -11.31 -8.47
C TRP A 346 1.51 -11.02 -6.98
N ALA A 347 0.39 -11.43 -6.39
CA ALA A 347 0.01 -11.20 -4.99
C ALA A 347 0.71 -12.15 -4.01
N THR A 348 2.03 -12.16 -4.08
CA THR A 348 2.95 -12.96 -3.24
C THR A 348 3.88 -12.04 -2.46
N HIS A 349 4.72 -12.60 -1.58
CA HIS A 349 5.71 -11.84 -0.82
C HIS A 349 5.09 -10.75 0.07
N GLY A 350 5.39 -9.47 -0.18
CA GLY A 350 4.94 -8.36 0.67
C GLY A 350 3.51 -7.90 0.40
N ILE A 351 2.90 -8.28 -0.73
CA ILE A 351 1.54 -7.85 -1.11
C ILE A 351 0.50 -8.22 -0.05
N PRO A 352 0.45 -9.47 0.48
CA PRO A 352 -0.52 -9.86 1.51
C PRO A 352 -0.44 -9.06 2.82
N ALA A 353 0.68 -8.38 3.08
CA ALA A 353 0.87 -7.49 4.23
C ALA A 353 0.79 -6.00 3.90
N THR A 354 0.57 -5.64 2.62
CA THR A 354 0.66 -4.26 2.14
C THR A 354 -0.60 -3.76 1.44
N VAL A 355 -1.39 -4.67 0.87
CA VAL A 355 -2.58 -4.28 0.09
C VAL A 355 -3.83 -4.78 0.80
N TYR A 356 -4.76 -3.88 1.08
CA TYR A 356 -6.11 -4.17 1.49
C TYR A 356 -6.93 -4.60 0.28
N GLY A 357 -7.42 -5.83 0.30
CA GLY A 357 -8.12 -6.35 -0.86
C GLY A 357 -9.62 -6.00 -0.90
N PRO A 358 -10.31 -6.37 -1.99
CA PRO A 358 -11.74 -6.13 -2.16
C PRO A 358 -12.61 -6.70 -1.03
N SER A 359 -13.41 -5.82 -0.43
CA SER A 359 -14.19 -6.13 0.78
C SER A 359 -15.31 -7.16 0.60
N SER A 360 -15.82 -7.37 -0.62
CA SER A 360 -16.89 -8.34 -0.89
C SER A 360 -16.39 -9.70 -1.41
N ALA A 361 -15.07 -9.85 -1.63
CA ALA A 361 -14.50 -11.08 -2.19
C ALA A 361 -14.06 -12.06 -1.07
N PRO A 362 -14.66 -13.26 -0.95
CA PRO A 362 -14.30 -14.19 0.11
C PRO A 362 -12.86 -14.73 0.04
N TRP A 363 -12.28 -14.75 -1.16
CA TRP A 363 -10.92 -15.24 -1.43
C TRP A 363 -9.83 -14.24 -1.06
N VAL A 364 -10.21 -13.00 -0.73
CA VAL A 364 -9.30 -11.87 -0.54
C VAL A 364 -8.24 -12.13 0.53
N TYR A 365 -8.62 -12.84 1.59
CA TYR A 365 -7.75 -13.12 2.72
C TYR A 365 -6.58 -14.04 2.38
N ASP A 366 -6.61 -14.72 1.22
CA ASP A 366 -5.51 -15.59 0.80
C ASP A 366 -4.35 -14.80 0.17
N TYR A 367 -4.60 -13.56 -0.26
CA TYR A 367 -3.64 -12.78 -1.07
C TYR A 367 -3.43 -11.35 -0.57
N PHE A 368 -4.27 -10.87 0.33
CA PHE A 368 -4.33 -9.47 0.75
C PHE A 368 -4.65 -9.35 2.25
N ILE A 369 -4.43 -8.15 2.78
CA ILE A 369 -5.01 -7.76 4.07
C ILE A 369 -6.54 -7.79 3.88
N GLY A 370 -7.21 -8.66 4.64
CA GLY A 370 -8.67 -8.69 4.67
C GLY A 370 -9.25 -7.81 5.78
N PRO A 371 -10.58 -7.56 5.78
CA PRO A 371 -11.26 -6.96 6.91
C PRO A 371 -11.08 -7.85 8.14
N GLN A 372 -10.19 -7.46 9.05
CA GLN A 372 -10.15 -8.07 10.38
C GLN A 372 -11.34 -7.50 11.15
N GLY A 373 -12.31 -8.37 11.47
CA GLY A 373 -13.52 -8.04 12.20
C GLY A 373 -13.78 -9.01 13.33
#